data_AF-B7TVW7-F1
#
_entry.id   AF-B7TVW7-F1
#
_cell.length_a   1.000
_cell.length_b   1.000
_cell.length_c   1.000
_cell.angle_alpha   90.00
_cell.angle_beta   90.00
_cell.angle_gamma   90.00
#
_symmetry.space_group_name_H-M   'P 1'
#
loop_
_entity.id
_entity.type
_entity.pdbx_description
1 polymer ?
#
loop_
_entity_poly.entity_id
_entity_poly.type
_entity_poly.pdbx_seq_one_letter_code
_entity_poly.pdbx_strand_id
1 'polypeptide(L)'
;GEFYQLDLEMSFVTQEDIFQVIESTLYKVFAKFSRKSVDKDFPRVTYKDAMLKYGSDKPDLRNPLLISDVTEIFRDSEFNIFKSNIERGMVVRAIPAPKTAEEPRSFFDKKIEHAKKEFGAKGLGYITFDKDGIAKGPIAKFLNDNRLNSIKEITNIEPGDSVFFASD
;
A
#
# COMPACT_ATOMS: atom_id res chain seq x y z
N GLY A 1 -28.65 8.25 13.60
CA GLY A 1 -28.06 8.16 14.95
C GLY A 1 -27.50 9.52 15.28
N GLU A 2 -27.68 9.97 16.52
CA GLU A 2 -27.05 11.19 17.03
C GLU A 2 -25.57 10.90 17.31
N PHE A 3 -24.69 11.87 17.06
CA PHE A 3 -23.25 11.78 17.35
C PHE A 3 -22.74 13.07 17.96
N TYR A 4 -21.67 12.99 18.73
CA TYR A 4 -21.04 14.12 19.41
C TYR A 4 -19.78 14.56 18.67
N GLN A 5 -19.55 15.87 18.63
CA GLN A 5 -18.33 16.47 18.12
C GLN A 5 -17.70 17.36 19.19
N LEU A 6 -16.37 17.39 19.24
CA LEU A 6 -15.63 18.41 19.97
C LEU A 6 -15.24 19.49 18.98
N ASP A 7 -15.99 20.58 19.00
CA ASP A 7 -15.76 21.72 18.11
C ASP A 7 -14.75 22.71 18.73
N LEU A 8 -13.85 23.25 17.91
CA LEU A 8 -12.76 24.14 18.36
C LEU A 8 -12.42 25.17 17.28
N GLU A 9 -12.43 26.44 17.66
CA GLU A 9 -11.97 27.56 16.85
C GLU A 9 -10.93 28.39 17.61
N MET A 10 -9.96 28.95 16.89
CA MET A 10 -8.89 29.79 17.44
C MET A 10 -8.65 30.99 16.52
N SER A 11 -8.42 32.18 17.08
CA SER A 11 -8.17 33.41 16.31
C SER A 11 -6.68 33.75 16.26
N PHE A 12 -6.23 34.33 15.14
CA PHE A 12 -4.85 34.78 14.93
C PHE A 12 -3.79 33.67 15.04
N VAL A 13 -4.14 32.44 14.63
CA VAL A 13 -3.26 31.27 14.68
C VAL A 13 -2.92 30.75 13.28
N THR A 14 -1.85 29.97 13.21
CA THR A 14 -1.46 29.18 12.04
C THR A 14 -1.94 27.73 12.17
N GLN A 15 -1.80 26.95 11.09
CA GLN A 15 -2.07 25.51 11.12
C GLN A 15 -1.22 24.77 12.16
N GLU A 16 0.02 25.20 12.34
CA GLU A 16 0.97 24.58 13.28
C GLU A 16 0.50 24.73 14.73
N ASP A 17 -0.01 25.91 15.09
CA ASP A 17 -0.52 26.19 16.43
C ASP A 17 -1.71 25.26 16.77
N ILE A 18 -2.60 25.03 15.80
CA ILE A 18 -3.73 24.10 15.96
C ILE A 18 -3.22 22.67 16.16
N PHE A 19 -2.26 22.21 15.34
CA PHE A 19 -1.70 20.87 15.49
C PHE A 19 -1.07 20.67 16.86
N GLN A 20 -0.26 21.61 17.36
CA GLN A 20 0.36 21.51 18.67
C GLN A 20 -0.66 21.37 19.80
N VAL A 21 -1.76 22.14 19.75
CA VAL A 21 -2.83 22.07 20.75
C VAL A 21 -3.54 20.71 20.69
N ILE A 22 -3.90 20.24 19.49
CA ILE A 22 -4.63 19.00 19.30
C ILE A 22 -3.76 17.77 19.61
N GLU A 23 -2.53 17.70 19.12
CA GLU A 23 -1.59 16.60 19.38
C GLU A 23 -1.30 16.47 20.89
N SER A 24 -1.06 17.60 21.57
CA SER A 24 -0.89 17.63 23.03
C SER A 24 -2.13 17.11 23.77
N THR A 25 -3.31 17.51 23.31
CA THR A 25 -4.59 17.09 23.90
C THR A 25 -4.82 15.59 23.71
N LEU A 26 -4.62 15.08 22.49
CA LEU A 26 -4.75 13.66 22.17
C LEU A 26 -3.79 12.82 23.01
N TYR A 27 -2.50 13.19 23.04
CA TYR A 27 -1.50 12.50 23.86
C TYR A 27 -1.92 12.42 25.34
N LYS A 28 -2.34 13.55 25.93
CA LYS A 28 -2.77 13.60 27.35
C LYS A 28 -3.99 12.75 27.62
N VAL A 29 -4.99 12.76 26.71
CA VAL A 29 -6.21 11.96 26.84
C VAL A 29 -5.86 10.46 26.80
N PHE A 30 -5.09 10.03 25.80
CA PHE A 30 -4.68 8.63 25.72
C PHE A 30 -3.80 8.23 26.91
N ALA A 31 -2.82 9.05 27.31
CA ALA A 31 -1.96 8.75 28.46
C ALA A 31 -2.74 8.64 29.78
N LYS A 32 -3.82 9.40 29.95
CA LYS A 32 -4.64 9.39 31.17
C LYS A 32 -5.64 8.24 31.21
N PHE A 33 -6.27 7.92 30.07
CA PHE A 33 -7.43 7.02 30.03
C PHE A 33 -7.17 5.68 29.35
N SER A 34 -6.04 5.51 28.67
CA SER A 34 -5.64 4.26 28.00
C SER A 34 -4.43 3.63 28.69
N ARG A 35 -4.26 2.31 28.50
CA ARG A 35 -3.03 1.59 28.87
C ARG A 35 -2.06 1.43 27.68
N LYS A 36 -2.47 1.85 26.48
CA LYS A 36 -1.64 1.78 25.27
C LYS A 36 -0.70 2.98 25.21
N SER A 37 0.55 2.75 24.82
CA SER A 37 1.49 3.81 24.50
C SER A 37 1.03 4.58 23.25
N VAL A 38 1.18 5.89 23.29
CA VAL A 38 0.96 6.79 22.16
C VAL A 38 2.20 7.67 22.03
N ASP A 39 2.66 7.87 20.80
CA ASP A 39 3.80 8.73 20.52
C ASP A 39 3.47 10.19 20.85
N LYS A 40 4.48 10.94 21.29
CA LYS A 40 4.33 12.38 21.55
C LYS A 40 4.29 13.18 20.25
N ASP A 41 5.05 12.73 19.25
CA ASP A 41 5.19 13.37 17.97
C ASP A 41 4.38 12.59 16.93
N PHE A 42 3.35 13.22 16.38
CA PHE A 42 2.45 12.58 15.43
C PHE A 42 3.04 12.71 14.01
N PRO A 43 3.16 11.60 13.25
CA PRO A 43 3.70 11.65 11.91
C PRO A 43 2.77 12.45 10.99
N ARG A 44 3.37 13.36 10.21
CA ARG A 44 2.65 14.18 9.24
C ARG A 44 2.82 13.61 7.85
N VAL A 45 1.75 13.06 7.31
CA VAL A 45 1.72 12.50 5.97
C VAL A 45 0.85 13.41 5.10
N THR A 46 1.40 13.91 3.99
CA THR A 46 0.61 14.70 3.06
C THR A 46 -0.49 13.82 2.45
N TYR A 47 -1.62 14.40 2.04
CA TYR A 47 -2.67 13.64 1.35
C TYR A 47 -2.11 12.85 0.16
N LYS A 48 -1.24 13.49 -0.64
CA LYS A 48 -0.61 12.85 -1.79
C LYS A 48 0.22 11.63 -1.38
N ASP A 49 1.05 11.74 -0.35
CA ASP A 49 1.84 10.61 0.14
C ASP A 49 0.96 9.52 0.77
N ALA A 50 -0.09 9.92 1.48
CA ALA A 50 -1.03 8.99 2.11
C ALA A 50 -1.70 8.10 1.05
N MET A 51 -2.21 8.72 -0.01
CA MET A 51 -2.82 8.02 -1.14
C MET A 51 -1.80 7.18 -1.91
N LEU A 52 -0.60 7.71 -2.18
CA LEU A 52 0.40 7.00 -2.97
C LEU A 52 1.01 5.79 -2.25
N LYS A 53 1.26 5.90 -0.93
CA LYS A 53 1.95 4.86 -0.16
C LYS A 53 1.01 3.86 0.51
N TYR A 54 -0.20 4.29 0.86
CA TYR A 54 -1.13 3.46 1.65
C TYR A 54 -2.50 3.28 1.02
N GLY A 55 -2.82 4.02 -0.05
CA GLY A 55 -4.14 3.94 -0.71
C GLY A 55 -5.30 4.45 0.15
N SER A 56 -5.01 5.24 1.19
CA SER A 56 -5.99 5.79 2.11
C SER A 56 -5.52 7.13 2.67
N ASP A 57 -6.44 8.07 2.81
CA ASP A 57 -6.25 9.37 3.48
C ASP A 57 -6.24 9.28 5.01
N LYS A 58 -6.53 8.09 5.56
CA LYS A 58 -6.47 7.73 6.98
C LYS A 58 -5.68 6.43 7.17
N PRO A 59 -4.39 6.42 6.78
CA PRO A 59 -3.60 5.20 6.74
C PRO A 59 -3.41 4.59 8.12
N ASP A 60 -3.53 3.27 8.22
CA ASP A 60 -3.11 2.53 9.41
C ASP A 60 -1.60 2.29 9.37
N LEU A 61 -0.84 3.17 10.02
CA LEU A 61 0.63 3.12 10.04
C LEU A 61 1.21 1.92 10.79
N ARG A 62 0.38 1.12 11.46
CA ARG A 62 0.80 -0.15 12.08
C ARG A 62 0.91 -1.27 11.06
N ASN A 63 0.27 -1.12 9.90
CA ASN A 63 0.41 -2.04 8.79
C ASN A 63 1.71 -1.69 8.04
N PRO A 64 2.70 -2.60 7.96
CA PRO A 64 3.99 -2.31 7.34
C PRO A 64 3.94 -2.28 5.81
N LEU A 65 2.81 -2.65 5.20
CA LEU A 65 2.69 -2.74 3.74
C LEU A 65 2.67 -1.35 3.11
N LEU A 66 3.56 -1.16 2.12
CA LEU A 66 3.67 0.05 1.33
C LEU A 66 3.39 -0.24 -0.14
N ILE A 67 2.61 0.63 -0.76
CA ILE A 67 2.40 0.65 -2.20
C ILE A 67 3.63 1.27 -2.86
N SER A 68 4.15 0.60 -3.89
CA SER A 68 5.32 1.06 -4.65
C SER A 68 5.00 1.26 -6.12
N ASP A 69 5.67 2.23 -6.75
CA ASP A 69 5.64 2.40 -8.20
C ASP A 69 6.56 1.39 -8.86
N VAL A 70 6.03 0.59 -9.79
CA VAL A 70 6.82 -0.37 -10.58
C VAL A 70 6.57 -0.19 -12.08
N THR A 71 6.04 0.97 -12.48
CA THR A 71 5.64 1.28 -13.86
C THR A 71 6.79 1.02 -14.84
N GLU A 72 7.99 1.50 -14.54
CA GLU A 72 9.17 1.34 -15.40
C GLU A 72 9.61 -0.12 -15.57
N ILE A 73 9.34 -0.98 -14.59
CA ILE A 73 9.66 -2.42 -14.68
C ILE A 73 8.76 -3.13 -15.68
N PHE A 74 7.58 -2.57 -16.00
CA PHE A 74 6.68 -3.13 -17.00
C PHE A 74 6.76 -2.40 -18.34
N ARG A 75 7.40 -1.23 -18.39
CA ARG A 75 7.73 -0.53 -19.64
C ARG A 75 8.62 -1.43 -20.50
N ASP A 76 8.14 -1.76 -21.69
CA ASP A 76 8.78 -2.68 -22.64
C ASP A 76 8.96 -4.12 -22.14
N SER A 77 8.12 -4.56 -21.20
CA SER A 77 8.03 -5.98 -20.86
C SER A 77 7.22 -6.76 -21.91
N GLU A 78 7.35 -8.08 -21.90
CA GLU A 78 6.52 -8.97 -22.74
C GLU A 78 5.08 -9.11 -22.20
N PHE A 79 4.79 -8.50 -21.04
CA PHE A 79 3.47 -8.51 -20.45
C PHE A 79 2.59 -7.41 -21.05
N ASN A 80 2.00 -7.71 -22.21
CA ASN A 80 1.25 -6.76 -23.05
C ASN A 80 0.13 -6.00 -22.32
N ILE A 81 -0.50 -6.58 -21.30
CA ILE A 81 -1.58 -5.91 -20.56
C ILE A 81 -1.06 -4.65 -19.86
N PHE A 82 0.03 -4.76 -19.08
CA PHE A 82 0.58 -3.59 -18.40
C PHE A 82 1.30 -2.67 -19.37
N LYS A 83 2.02 -3.20 -20.35
CA LYS A 83 2.65 -2.38 -21.39
C LYS A 83 1.63 -1.45 -22.08
N SER A 84 0.50 -2.00 -22.55
CA SER A 84 -0.55 -1.21 -23.21
C SER A 84 -1.30 -0.27 -22.27
N ASN A 85 -1.39 -0.58 -20.97
CA ASN A 85 -1.91 0.36 -19.97
C ASN A 85 -0.97 1.57 -19.81
N ILE A 86 0.33 1.33 -19.70
CA ILE A 86 1.35 2.37 -19.54
C ILE A 86 1.38 3.30 -20.76
N GLU A 87 1.28 2.75 -21.97
CA GLU A 87 1.17 3.54 -23.22
C GLU A 87 -0.06 4.46 -23.24
N ARG A 88 -1.12 4.11 -22.50
CA ARG A 88 -2.32 4.93 -22.31
C ARG A 88 -2.21 5.93 -21.15
N GLY A 89 -1.05 6.02 -20.51
CA GLY A 89 -0.77 6.94 -19.40
C GLY A 89 -1.15 6.40 -18.02
N MET A 90 -1.50 5.11 -17.90
CA MET A 90 -1.75 4.46 -16.60
C MET A 90 -0.43 4.14 -15.89
N VAL A 91 -0.50 3.93 -14.58
CA VAL A 91 0.65 3.52 -13.76
C VAL A 91 0.49 2.07 -13.33
N VAL A 92 1.59 1.44 -12.92
CA VAL A 92 1.56 0.10 -12.31
C VAL A 92 2.05 0.20 -10.87
N ARG A 93 1.20 -0.22 -9.94
CA ARG A 93 1.46 -0.19 -8.50
C ARG A 93 1.61 -1.61 -7.97
N ALA A 94 2.60 -1.80 -7.12
CA ALA A 94 2.88 -3.07 -6.45
C ALA A 94 2.51 -2.99 -4.96
N ILE A 95 1.93 -4.08 -4.44
CA ILE A 95 1.58 -4.25 -3.02
C ILE A 95 2.21 -5.56 -2.53
N PRO A 96 3.16 -5.52 -1.59
CA PRO A 96 3.69 -6.73 -0.97
C PRO A 96 2.61 -7.56 -0.28
N ALA A 97 2.74 -8.87 -0.35
CA ALA A 97 1.96 -9.85 0.40
C ALA A 97 2.95 -10.78 1.13
N PRO A 98 3.40 -10.39 2.33
CA PRO A 98 4.42 -11.14 3.06
C PRO A 98 3.92 -12.53 3.47
N LYS A 99 4.82 -13.51 3.41
CA LYS A 99 4.61 -14.90 3.85
C LYS A 99 3.45 -15.61 3.14
N THR A 100 3.14 -15.22 1.90
CA THR A 100 2.06 -15.86 1.12
C THR A 100 2.55 -16.81 0.05
N ALA A 101 3.85 -17.14 -0.02
CA ALA A 101 4.34 -17.99 -1.11
C ALA A 101 3.82 -19.44 -1.06
N GLU A 102 3.47 -19.93 0.12
CA GLU A 102 2.88 -21.26 0.31
C GLU A 102 1.35 -21.26 0.22
N GLU A 103 0.73 -20.08 0.07
CA GLU A 103 -0.72 -19.99 -0.07
C GLU A 103 -1.17 -20.68 -1.38
N PRO A 104 -2.30 -21.41 -1.35
CA PRO A 104 -2.81 -22.07 -2.54
C PRO A 104 -3.29 -21.04 -3.57
N ARG A 105 -3.35 -21.45 -4.84
CA ARG A 105 -3.88 -20.60 -5.92
C ARG A 105 -5.25 -19.97 -5.61
N SER A 106 -6.10 -20.69 -4.88
CA SER A 106 -7.43 -20.22 -4.46
C SER A 106 -7.39 -19.01 -3.52
N PHE A 107 -6.30 -18.80 -2.77
CA PHE A 107 -6.09 -17.58 -1.99
C PHE A 107 -5.99 -16.37 -2.94
N PHE A 108 -5.13 -16.45 -3.96
CA PHE A 108 -4.93 -15.39 -4.94
C PHE A 108 -6.20 -15.12 -5.74
N ASP A 109 -6.87 -16.17 -6.21
CA ASP A 109 -8.12 -16.04 -6.97
C ASP A 109 -9.20 -15.31 -6.15
N LYS A 110 -9.34 -15.61 -4.85
CA LYS A 110 -10.25 -14.89 -3.93
C LYS A 110 -9.89 -13.42 -3.78
N LYS A 111 -8.60 -13.08 -3.68
CA LYS A 111 -8.15 -11.67 -3.60
C LYS A 111 -8.43 -10.91 -4.90
N ILE A 112 -8.22 -11.54 -6.04
CA ILE A 112 -8.55 -10.98 -7.36
C ILE A 112 -10.06 -10.74 -7.47
N GLU A 113 -10.88 -11.71 -7.05
CA GLU A 113 -12.34 -11.58 -7.07
C GLU A 113 -12.82 -10.46 -6.14
N HIS A 114 -12.28 -10.38 -4.92
CA HIS A 114 -12.58 -9.32 -3.96
C HIS A 114 -12.22 -7.94 -4.52
N ALA A 115 -11.03 -7.78 -5.12
CA ALA A 115 -10.61 -6.54 -5.76
C ALA A 115 -11.59 -6.08 -6.86
N LYS A 116 -12.07 -7.03 -7.67
CA LYS A 116 -13.06 -6.77 -8.72
C LYS A 116 -14.43 -6.38 -8.16
N LYS A 117 -14.94 -7.14 -7.19
CA LYS A 117 -16.30 -6.99 -6.66
C LYS A 117 -16.47 -5.75 -5.78
N GLU A 118 -15.55 -5.56 -4.84
CA GLU A 118 -15.68 -4.49 -3.83
C GLU A 118 -15.14 -3.16 -4.32
N PHE A 119 -14.10 -3.18 -5.16
CA PHE A 119 -13.37 -1.97 -5.56
C PHE A 119 -13.43 -1.70 -7.07
N GLY A 120 -14.13 -2.52 -7.85
CA GLY A 120 -14.26 -2.31 -9.30
C GLY A 120 -12.95 -2.46 -10.08
N ALA A 121 -11.93 -3.10 -9.50
CA ALA A 121 -10.65 -3.26 -10.16
C ALA A 121 -10.80 -4.06 -11.46
N LYS A 122 -10.14 -3.65 -12.54
CA LYS A 122 -10.18 -4.38 -13.84
C LYS A 122 -9.47 -5.72 -13.75
N GLY A 123 -8.48 -5.83 -12.86
CA GLY A 123 -7.74 -7.04 -12.58
C GLY A 123 -6.73 -6.80 -11.44
N LEU A 124 -6.20 -7.90 -10.92
CA LEU A 124 -5.12 -7.88 -9.95
C LEU A 124 -4.12 -8.97 -10.37
N GLY A 125 -2.91 -8.55 -10.73
CA GLY A 125 -1.80 -9.42 -11.07
C GLY A 125 -1.09 -9.91 -9.82
N TYR A 126 -0.35 -11.02 -9.90
CA TYR A 126 0.56 -11.40 -8.82
C TYR A 126 1.80 -12.14 -9.34
N ILE A 127 2.85 -12.07 -8.53
CA ILE A 127 4.05 -12.90 -8.59
C ILE A 127 4.29 -13.44 -7.18
N THR A 128 4.69 -14.70 -7.09
CA THR A 128 5.11 -15.34 -5.85
C THR A 128 6.59 -15.67 -5.96
N PHE A 129 7.36 -15.35 -4.94
CA PHE A 129 8.76 -15.74 -4.81
C PHE A 129 8.83 -16.86 -3.78
N ASP A 130 9.18 -18.06 -4.19
CA ASP A 130 9.31 -19.17 -3.24
C ASP A 130 10.50 -18.99 -2.30
N LYS A 131 10.72 -19.98 -1.41
CA LYS A 131 11.80 -19.92 -0.41
C LYS A 131 13.20 -19.87 -1.03
N ASP A 132 13.36 -20.34 -2.26
CA ASP A 132 14.61 -20.27 -3.02
C ASP A 132 14.72 -18.96 -3.82
N GLY A 133 13.71 -18.08 -3.71
CA GLY A 133 13.65 -16.79 -4.40
C GLY A 133 13.22 -16.91 -5.86
N ILE A 134 12.73 -18.08 -6.30
CA ILE A 134 12.31 -18.33 -7.67
C ILE A 134 10.92 -17.73 -7.89
N ALA A 135 10.80 -16.90 -8.92
CA ALA A 135 9.54 -16.26 -9.27
C ALA A 135 8.58 -17.24 -9.96
N LYS A 136 7.35 -17.31 -9.46
CA LYS A 136 6.24 -18.11 -9.98
C LYS A 136 5.01 -17.23 -10.15
N GLY A 137 4.07 -17.69 -10.98
CA GLY A 137 2.78 -17.03 -11.17
C GLY A 137 2.57 -16.49 -12.59
N PRO A 138 1.39 -15.92 -12.85
CA PRO A 138 0.95 -15.59 -14.21
C PRO A 138 1.79 -14.49 -14.87
N ILE A 139 2.35 -13.57 -14.09
CA ILE A 139 3.16 -12.45 -14.59
C ILE A 139 4.64 -12.83 -14.70
N ALA A 140 5.14 -13.66 -13.78
CA ALA A 140 6.57 -13.98 -13.66
C ALA A 140 7.20 -14.45 -14.98
N LYS A 141 6.48 -15.28 -15.74
CA LYS A 141 6.95 -15.85 -17.01
C LYS A 141 7.17 -14.83 -18.15
N PHE A 142 6.70 -13.60 -17.99
CA PHE A 142 6.84 -12.51 -18.97
C PHE A 142 7.93 -11.50 -18.58
N LEU A 143 8.65 -11.75 -17.49
CA LEU A 143 9.70 -10.90 -16.97
C LEU A 143 11.03 -11.66 -16.94
N ASN A 144 12.11 -10.95 -17.24
CA ASN A 144 13.46 -11.48 -17.09
C ASN A 144 13.97 -11.28 -15.65
N ASP A 145 15.09 -11.90 -15.32
CA ASP A 145 15.67 -11.88 -13.97
C ASP A 145 15.97 -10.47 -13.48
N ASN A 146 16.43 -9.57 -14.35
CA ASN A 146 16.70 -8.17 -13.98
C ASN A 146 15.42 -7.47 -13.50
N ARG A 147 14.31 -7.59 -14.25
CA ARG A 147 13.01 -7.01 -13.87
C ARG A 147 12.47 -7.63 -12.59
N LEU A 148 12.63 -8.94 -12.42
CA LEU A 148 12.21 -9.65 -11.20
C LEU A 148 13.00 -9.20 -9.97
N ASN A 149 14.31 -8.99 -10.10
CA ASN A 149 15.16 -8.49 -9.03
C ASN A 149 14.83 -7.04 -8.67
N SER A 150 14.58 -6.17 -9.65
CA SER A 150 14.12 -4.81 -9.38
C SER A 150 12.79 -4.76 -8.63
N ILE A 151 11.86 -5.70 -8.90
CA ILE A 151 10.62 -5.81 -8.11
C ILE A 151 10.95 -6.12 -6.66
N LYS A 152 11.84 -7.09 -6.39
CA LYS A 152 12.22 -7.45 -5.02
C LYS A 152 12.80 -6.26 -4.27
N GLU A 153 13.71 -5.53 -4.90
CA GLU A 153 14.37 -4.35 -4.33
C GLU A 153 13.37 -3.22 -4.04
N ILE A 154 12.52 -2.86 -5.01
CA ILE A 154 11.57 -1.74 -4.87
C ILE A 154 10.49 -2.05 -3.83
N THR A 155 10.02 -3.29 -3.80
CA THR A 155 8.94 -3.71 -2.90
C THR A 155 9.43 -4.23 -1.55
N ASN A 156 10.75 -4.32 -1.36
CA ASN A 156 11.41 -4.82 -0.16
C ASN A 156 10.82 -6.15 0.35
N ILE A 157 10.62 -7.09 -0.57
CA ILE A 157 10.13 -8.44 -0.26
C ILE A 157 11.26 -9.44 -0.09
N GLU A 158 10.99 -10.50 0.65
CA GLU A 158 11.92 -11.59 0.90
C GLU A 158 11.47 -12.90 0.22
N PRO A 159 12.36 -13.89 0.05
CA PRO A 159 11.95 -15.24 -0.33
C PRO A 159 10.85 -15.77 0.60
N GLY A 160 9.75 -16.28 0.02
CA GLY A 160 8.55 -16.66 0.77
C GLY A 160 7.40 -15.65 0.69
N ASP A 161 7.60 -14.52 0.02
CA ASP A 161 6.58 -13.49 -0.18
C ASP A 161 5.95 -13.54 -1.57
N SER A 162 4.80 -12.88 -1.70
CA SER A 162 4.21 -12.55 -3.00
C SER A 162 4.09 -11.04 -3.17
N VAL A 163 3.82 -10.60 -4.39
CA VAL A 163 3.52 -9.20 -4.71
C VAL A 163 2.29 -9.19 -5.60
N PHE A 164 1.31 -8.36 -5.23
CA PHE A 164 0.17 -8.04 -6.09
C PHE A 164 0.44 -6.79 -6.92
N PHE A 165 -0.15 -6.73 -8.11
CA PHE A 165 0.01 -5.63 -9.05
C PHE A 165 -1.35 -5.13 -9.53
N ALA A 166 -1.55 -3.82 -9.47
CA ALA A 166 -2.69 -3.14 -10.06
C ALA A 166 -2.19 -2.14 -11.10
N SER A 167 -2.96 -1.98 -12.18
CA SER A 167 -2.68 -0.97 -13.20
C SER A 167 -3.95 -0.21 -13.52
N ASP A 168 -3.90 1.10 -13.31
CA ASP A 168 -4.97 2.06 -13.54
C ASP A 168 -4.40 3.47 -13.76
#